data_AF-W5YHZ0-F1
#
_entry.id   AF-W5YHZ0-F1
#
_cell.length_a   1.000
_cell.length_b   1.000
_cell.length_c   1.000
_cell.angle_alpha   90.00
_cell.angle_beta   90.00
_cell.angle_gamma   90.00
#
_symmetry.space_group_name_H-M   'P 1'
#
loop_
_entity.id
_entity.type
_entity.pdbx_description
1 polymer ?
#
loop_
_entity_poly.entity_id
_entity_poly.type
_entity_poly.pdbx_seq_one_letter_code
_entity_poly.pdbx_strand_id
1 'polypeptide(L)'
;MLWFFLAIIALFIITTLILFRVEDLSHLDQHDHPIREGSPSDAHHEVLGRIRELGQSSRGLRGKARLAALRKHMDGLSEGLDLQAEFRANDEPRGEWVIAPGADPRRRILYIHGGAWAAGSPKSHRGITDRLSHLANAAVFAVDYRLMPENRYMDGVRDCRKAYTWLLKHGPDGPGDASFMVVAGDSAGGSHTLGLLAWIRDNGLPQADAGVALSPSTDLTLTAPSNRDNISTDPLLGPAFGGLSRIPLPVIWWATLAAFRVSPASAVASPVRGDLRNLPPILIHASDSEMLLDNARRYTAKAQAEGSPVELHTWPGMVHVWHIFVSLLPEADDAFEDIGEFLQKVEAGRSPAQTA
;
A
#
# COMPACT_ATOMS: atom_id res chain seq x y z
N MET A 1 -18.49 19.21 40.74
CA MET A 1 -18.38 17.94 39.99
C MET A 1 -18.73 18.14 38.51
N LEU A 2 -19.97 18.48 38.13
CA LEU A 2 -20.38 18.64 36.72
C LEU A 2 -19.47 19.59 35.90
N TRP A 3 -19.20 20.79 36.41
CA TRP A 3 -18.33 21.78 35.73
C TRP A 3 -16.90 21.30 35.49
N PHE A 4 -16.36 20.48 36.40
CA PHE A 4 -15.03 19.90 36.25
C PHE A 4 -15.00 18.85 35.12
N PHE A 5 -16.03 17.99 35.04
CA PHE A 5 -16.17 17.04 33.93
C PHE A 5 -16.35 17.76 32.59
N LEU A 6 -17.19 18.80 32.54
CA LEU A 6 -17.36 19.61 31.32
C LEU A 6 -16.06 20.29 30.90
N ALA A 7 -15.27 20.79 31.85
CA ALA A 7 -13.96 21.38 31.57
C ALA A 7 -12.96 20.36 30.99
N ILE A 8 -12.93 19.12 31.50
CA ILE A 8 -12.09 18.04 30.95
C ILE A 8 -12.52 17.69 29.52
N ILE A 9 -13.83 17.57 29.27
CA ILE A 9 -14.35 17.26 27.93
C ILE A 9 -14.01 18.40 26.96
N ALA A 10 -14.22 19.66 27.35
CA ALA A 10 -13.86 20.81 26.54
C ALA A 10 -12.34 20.83 26.24
N LEU A 11 -11.50 20.57 27.25
CA LEU A 11 -10.05 20.48 27.07
C LEU A 11 -9.68 19.34 26.10
N PHE A 12 -10.29 18.16 26.21
CA PHE A 12 -10.06 17.05 25.29
C PHE A 12 -10.44 17.41 23.85
N ILE A 13 -11.60 18.04 23.64
CA ILE A 13 -12.07 18.48 22.32
C ILE A 13 -11.11 19.52 21.74
N ILE A 14 -10.79 20.57 22.49
CA ILE A 14 -9.88 21.64 22.05
C ILE A 14 -8.51 21.07 21.72
N THR A 15 -7.96 20.21 22.57
CA THR A 15 -6.66 19.57 22.33
C THR A 15 -6.70 18.71 21.07
N THR A 16 -7.77 17.93 20.86
CA THR A 16 -7.94 17.11 19.65
C THR A 16 -7.95 17.97 18.39
N LEU A 17 -8.72 19.07 18.37
CA LEU A 17 -8.80 19.98 17.23
C LEU A 17 -7.45 20.66 16.95
N ILE A 18 -6.75 21.12 17.99
CA ILE A 18 -5.45 21.79 17.86
C ILE A 18 -4.35 20.83 17.41
N LEU A 19 -4.35 19.60 17.92
CA LEU A 19 -3.29 18.61 17.71
C LEU A 19 -3.40 17.95 16.34
N PHE A 20 -4.60 17.50 15.96
CA PHE A 20 -4.77 16.74 14.72
C PHE A 20 -5.05 17.65 13.53
N ARG A 21 -5.75 18.78 13.70
CA ARG A 21 -6.10 19.72 12.61
C ARG A 21 -6.54 19.01 11.33
N VAL A 22 -7.43 18.03 11.49
CA VAL A 22 -7.86 17.17 10.38
C VAL A 22 -8.56 18.04 9.33
N GLU A 23 -7.95 18.17 8.17
CA GLU A 23 -8.53 18.84 7.02
C GLU A 23 -9.73 18.03 6.48
N ASP A 24 -10.80 18.74 6.14
CA ASP A 24 -11.98 18.17 5.52
C ASP A 24 -11.75 17.93 4.03
N LEU A 25 -11.71 16.65 3.65
CA LEU A 25 -11.48 16.19 2.29
C LEU A 25 -12.77 15.81 1.56
N SER A 26 -13.95 16.12 2.12
CA SER A 26 -15.24 15.77 1.51
C SER A 26 -15.49 16.38 0.13
N HIS A 27 -14.81 17.49 -0.17
CA HIS A 27 -14.84 18.09 -1.51
C HIS A 27 -14.23 17.18 -2.60
N LEU A 28 -13.44 16.18 -2.22
CA LEU A 28 -12.86 15.19 -3.15
C LEU A 28 -13.80 13.99 -3.41
N ASP A 29 -14.89 13.83 -2.64
CA ASP A 29 -15.81 12.69 -2.73
C ASP A 29 -16.72 12.73 -3.97
N GLN A 30 -16.69 13.82 -4.73
CA GLN A 30 -17.58 14.06 -5.87
C GLN A 30 -17.02 13.58 -7.22
N HIS A 31 -15.78 13.08 -7.26
CA HIS A 31 -15.16 12.65 -8.51
C HIS A 31 -15.72 11.30 -8.95
N ASP A 32 -16.26 11.27 -10.16
CA ASP A 32 -16.68 10.02 -10.79
C ASP A 32 -15.45 9.24 -11.23
N HIS A 33 -15.29 8.06 -10.64
CA HIS A 33 -14.21 7.13 -10.98
C HIS A 33 -14.86 5.88 -11.55
N PRO A 34 -14.72 5.63 -12.86
CA PRO A 34 -15.37 4.51 -13.50
C PRO A 34 -14.90 3.19 -12.88
N ILE A 35 -15.84 2.27 -12.72
CA ILE A 35 -15.59 0.90 -12.32
C ILE A 35 -15.54 0.08 -13.61
N ARG A 36 -14.56 -0.81 -13.73
CA ARG A 36 -14.48 -1.73 -14.87
C ARG A 36 -15.78 -2.51 -15.00
N GLU A 37 -16.19 -2.75 -16.25
CA GLU A 37 -17.35 -3.59 -16.52
C GLU A 37 -17.07 -5.05 -16.15
N GLY A 38 -18.12 -5.77 -15.76
CA GLY A 38 -18.05 -7.19 -15.45
C GLY A 38 -18.40 -7.51 -14.00
N SER A 39 -18.10 -8.74 -13.60
CA SER A 39 -18.31 -9.24 -12.24
C SER A 39 -17.21 -10.24 -11.92
N PRO A 40 -16.91 -10.46 -10.63
CA PRO A 40 -15.96 -11.47 -10.21
C PRO A 40 -16.26 -12.84 -10.83
N SER A 41 -15.20 -13.50 -11.28
CA SER A 41 -15.19 -14.84 -11.83
C SER A 41 -15.58 -15.87 -10.78
N ASP A 42 -15.92 -17.09 -11.22
CA ASP A 42 -16.30 -18.16 -10.29
C ASP A 42 -15.21 -18.50 -9.26
N ALA A 43 -13.93 -18.32 -9.63
CA ALA A 43 -12.77 -18.50 -8.77
C ALA A 43 -12.78 -17.57 -7.54
N HIS A 44 -13.46 -16.42 -7.64
CA HIS A 44 -13.64 -15.50 -6.52
C HIS A 44 -14.33 -16.17 -5.30
N HIS A 45 -15.22 -17.13 -5.53
CA HIS A 45 -15.86 -17.87 -4.44
C HIS A 45 -14.86 -18.69 -3.62
N GLU A 46 -13.84 -19.25 -4.27
CA GLU A 46 -12.76 -19.97 -3.59
C GLU A 46 -11.91 -19.01 -2.76
N VAL A 47 -11.57 -17.84 -3.31
CA VAL A 47 -10.85 -16.77 -2.60
C VAL A 47 -11.61 -16.36 -1.33
N LEU A 48 -12.92 -16.12 -1.43
CA LEU A 48 -13.78 -15.83 -0.27
C LEU A 48 -13.83 -16.99 0.74
N GLY A 49 -13.71 -18.24 0.28
CA GLY A 49 -13.53 -19.41 1.14
C GLY A 49 -12.24 -19.33 1.96
N ARG A 50 -11.10 -19.14 1.29
CA ARG A 50 -9.78 -19.05 1.91
C ARG A 50 -9.70 -17.90 2.93
N ILE A 51 -10.25 -16.74 2.62
CA ILE A 51 -10.30 -15.58 3.54
C ILE A 51 -11.12 -15.91 4.80
N ARG A 52 -12.26 -16.60 4.64
CA ARG A 52 -13.08 -17.01 5.79
C ARG A 52 -12.36 -18.02 6.69
N GLU A 53 -11.65 -18.99 6.11
CA GLU A 53 -10.84 -19.96 6.86
C GLU A 53 -9.70 -19.28 7.63
N LEU A 54 -9.02 -18.31 7.00
CA LEU A 54 -8.02 -17.46 7.68
C LEU A 54 -8.64 -16.75 8.90
N GLY A 55 -9.78 -16.10 8.70
CA GLY A 55 -10.50 -15.43 9.78
C GLY A 55 -10.86 -16.37 10.94
N GLN A 56 -11.19 -17.64 10.65
CA GLN A 56 -11.51 -18.66 11.65
C GLN A 56 -10.28 -19.18 12.39
N SER A 57 -9.17 -19.43 11.70
CA SER A 57 -7.92 -19.96 12.29
C SER A 57 -7.31 -19.02 13.35
N SER A 58 -7.61 -17.72 13.27
CA SER A 58 -7.14 -16.72 14.22
C SER A 58 -8.10 -16.49 15.41
N ARG A 59 -9.27 -17.15 15.44
CA ARG A 59 -10.26 -16.99 16.51
C ARG A 59 -9.69 -17.46 17.86
N GLY A 60 -9.89 -16.65 18.89
CA GLY A 60 -9.46 -16.94 20.26
C GLY A 60 -8.03 -16.48 20.60
N LEU A 61 -7.19 -16.20 19.60
CA LEU A 61 -5.84 -15.65 19.82
C LEU A 61 -5.90 -14.16 20.17
N ARG A 62 -4.97 -13.70 21.02
CA ARG A 62 -4.86 -12.29 21.46
C ARG A 62 -3.41 -11.80 21.48
N GLY A 63 -3.24 -10.49 21.37
CA GLY A 63 -1.95 -9.81 21.51
C GLY A 63 -0.85 -10.41 20.61
N LYS A 64 0.32 -10.69 21.19
CA LYS A 64 1.49 -11.23 20.49
C LYS A 64 1.21 -12.58 19.81
N ALA A 65 0.39 -13.45 20.40
CA ALA A 65 0.08 -14.76 19.80
C ALA A 65 -0.74 -14.62 18.51
N ARG A 66 -1.72 -13.69 18.49
CA ARG A 66 -2.49 -13.40 17.27
C ARG A 66 -1.61 -12.80 16.18
N LEU A 67 -0.72 -11.88 16.55
CA LEU A 67 0.22 -11.27 15.62
C LEU A 67 1.20 -12.29 15.02
N ALA A 68 1.76 -13.17 15.84
CA ALA A 68 2.66 -14.23 15.37
C ALA A 68 1.95 -15.19 14.42
N ALA A 69 0.70 -15.59 14.72
CA ALA A 69 -0.10 -16.42 13.83
C ALA A 69 -0.42 -15.71 12.50
N LEU A 70 -0.75 -14.42 12.54
CA LEU A 70 -0.97 -13.61 11.34
C LEU A 70 0.28 -13.56 10.46
N ARG A 71 1.45 -13.24 11.04
CA ARG A 71 2.73 -13.21 10.31
C ARG A 71 3.06 -14.56 9.68
N LYS A 72 2.96 -15.64 10.46
CA LYS A 72 3.20 -16.99 9.97
C LYS A 72 2.26 -17.35 8.81
N HIS A 73 0.99 -16.98 8.91
CA HIS A 73 0.03 -17.24 7.84
C HIS A 73 0.38 -16.44 6.58
N MET A 74 0.67 -15.15 6.72
CA MET A 74 1.07 -14.31 5.59
C MET A 74 2.31 -14.89 4.88
N ASP A 75 3.34 -15.28 5.63
CA ASP A 75 4.55 -15.92 5.05
C ASP A 75 4.27 -17.23 4.30
N GLY A 76 3.12 -17.86 4.57
CA GLY A 76 2.64 -19.05 3.89
C GLY A 76 1.83 -18.78 2.61
N LEU A 77 1.45 -17.53 2.32
CA LEU A 77 0.58 -17.21 1.18
C LEU A 77 1.18 -17.56 -0.18
N SER A 78 2.51 -17.51 -0.28
CA SER A 78 3.23 -17.90 -1.50
C SER A 78 3.69 -19.36 -1.49
N GLU A 79 3.39 -20.14 -0.45
CA GLU A 79 3.76 -21.56 -0.40
C GLU A 79 2.90 -22.39 -1.37
N GLY A 80 3.56 -23.23 -2.17
CA GLY A 80 2.90 -24.06 -3.18
C GLY A 80 2.62 -23.37 -4.52
N LEU A 81 2.97 -22.09 -4.67
CA LEU A 81 2.99 -21.43 -5.97
C LEU A 81 4.20 -21.89 -6.79
N ASP A 82 4.00 -22.07 -8.10
CA ASP A 82 5.07 -22.35 -9.06
C ASP A 82 5.72 -21.03 -9.51
N LEU A 83 6.67 -20.54 -8.71
CA LEU A 83 7.37 -19.28 -8.93
C LEU A 83 8.66 -19.53 -9.73
N GLN A 84 8.87 -18.78 -10.80
CA GLN A 84 9.99 -18.99 -11.72
C GLN A 84 11.20 -18.10 -11.40
N ALA A 85 11.01 -17.03 -10.62
CA ALA A 85 12.07 -16.12 -10.24
C ALA A 85 13.11 -16.74 -9.30
N GLU A 86 14.34 -16.24 -9.40
CA GLU A 86 15.37 -16.46 -8.39
C GLU A 86 15.17 -15.50 -7.22
N PHE A 87 15.26 -16.02 -5.99
CA PHE A 87 15.14 -15.26 -4.75
C PHE A 87 16.49 -15.15 -4.04
N ARG A 88 17.06 -13.95 -3.93
CA ARG A 88 18.34 -13.70 -3.25
C ARG A 88 18.14 -12.76 -2.06
N ALA A 89 18.40 -13.25 -0.84
CA ALA A 89 18.37 -12.40 0.35
C ALA A 89 19.44 -11.30 0.28
N ASN A 90 19.13 -10.14 0.84
CA ASN A 90 20.05 -9.02 1.02
C ASN A 90 20.01 -8.54 2.47
N ASP A 91 21.17 -8.43 3.11
CA ASP A 91 21.25 -8.07 4.52
C ASP A 91 21.14 -6.57 4.78
N GLU A 92 21.65 -5.74 3.88
CA GLU A 92 21.72 -4.29 4.07
C GLU A 92 21.61 -3.55 2.72
N PRO A 93 20.48 -2.89 2.41
CA PRO A 93 19.21 -2.88 3.16
C PRO A 93 18.59 -4.27 3.29
N ARG A 94 17.94 -4.56 4.43
CA ARG A 94 17.25 -5.86 4.61
C ARG A 94 16.15 -6.03 3.57
N GLY A 95 16.17 -7.15 2.86
CA GLY A 95 15.18 -7.46 1.83
C GLY A 95 15.54 -8.69 1.02
N GLU A 96 14.87 -8.84 -0.12
CA GLU A 96 15.05 -9.94 -1.05
C GLU A 96 14.97 -9.43 -2.49
N TRP A 97 15.96 -9.79 -3.29
CA TRP A 97 15.88 -9.66 -4.74
C TRP A 97 15.03 -10.80 -5.30
N VAL A 98 14.11 -10.47 -6.19
CA VAL A 98 13.28 -11.38 -6.97
C VAL A 98 13.56 -11.10 -8.44
N ILE A 99 14.10 -12.11 -9.13
CA ILE A 99 14.69 -11.96 -10.46
C ILE A 99 14.14 -13.03 -11.38
N ALA A 100 13.16 -12.66 -12.20
CA ALA A 100 12.61 -13.52 -13.24
C ALA A 100 13.69 -13.88 -14.29
N PRO A 101 13.58 -15.06 -14.94
CA PRO A 101 14.44 -15.41 -16.06
C PRO A 101 14.45 -14.32 -17.15
N GLY A 102 15.64 -13.81 -17.47
CA GLY A 102 15.82 -12.76 -18.48
C GLY A 102 15.62 -11.33 -17.99
N ALA A 103 15.24 -11.11 -16.72
CA ALA A 103 15.07 -9.78 -16.15
C ALA A 103 16.34 -8.93 -16.28
N ASP A 104 16.18 -7.66 -16.66
CA ASP A 104 17.30 -6.72 -16.71
C ASP A 104 17.62 -6.21 -15.29
N PRO A 105 18.84 -6.44 -14.75
CA PRO A 105 19.23 -6.01 -13.41
C PRO A 105 19.33 -4.48 -13.25
N ARG A 106 19.30 -3.72 -14.35
CA ARG A 106 19.25 -2.26 -14.36
C ARG A 106 17.84 -1.70 -14.35
N ARG A 107 16.83 -2.51 -14.64
CA ARG A 107 15.42 -2.17 -14.44
C ARG A 107 15.04 -2.66 -13.06
N ARG A 108 14.57 -1.76 -12.19
CA ARG A 108 14.43 -2.04 -10.76
C ARG A 108 13.04 -1.65 -10.28
N ILE A 109 12.46 -2.51 -9.46
CA ILE A 109 11.22 -2.22 -8.74
C ILE A 109 11.53 -2.32 -7.24
N LEU A 110 11.34 -1.25 -6.48
CA LEU A 110 11.24 -1.34 -5.03
C LEU A 110 9.82 -1.78 -4.68
N TYR A 111 9.64 -3.00 -4.18
CA TYR A 111 8.35 -3.47 -3.69
C TYR A 111 8.26 -3.33 -2.17
N ILE A 112 7.22 -2.63 -1.70
CA ILE A 112 6.94 -2.39 -0.28
C ILE A 112 5.66 -3.14 0.07
N HIS A 113 5.80 -4.16 0.90
CA HIS A 113 4.70 -5.06 1.20
C HIS A 113 3.63 -4.47 2.14
N GLY A 114 2.38 -4.92 1.98
CA GLY A 114 1.28 -4.64 2.90
C GLY A 114 1.32 -5.49 4.18
N GLY A 115 0.21 -5.44 4.92
CA GLY A 115 0.08 -6.10 6.24
C GLY A 115 -0.07 -5.15 7.42
N ALA A 116 -0.71 -4.00 7.21
CA ALA A 116 -1.04 -3.01 8.25
C ALA A 116 0.17 -2.55 9.09
N TRP A 117 1.35 -2.46 8.45
CA TRP A 117 2.64 -2.11 9.08
C TRP A 117 3.07 -3.03 10.24
N ALA A 118 2.39 -4.16 10.42
CA ALA A 118 2.56 -5.06 11.54
C ALA A 118 2.84 -6.50 11.12
N ALA A 119 2.48 -6.87 9.89
CA ALA A 119 2.71 -8.19 9.30
C ALA A 119 3.11 -8.05 7.83
N GLY A 120 3.36 -9.20 7.19
CA GLY A 120 3.96 -9.28 5.87
C GLY A 120 5.48 -9.38 5.93
N SER A 121 6.05 -9.82 4.82
CA SER A 121 7.49 -9.95 4.59
C SER A 121 7.75 -10.00 3.07
N PRO A 122 9.02 -10.01 2.62
CA PRO A 122 9.34 -10.36 1.25
C PRO A 122 8.80 -11.74 0.85
N LYS A 123 8.89 -12.74 1.76
CA LYS A 123 8.40 -14.10 1.51
C LYS A 123 6.88 -14.12 1.28
N SER A 124 6.11 -13.37 2.06
CA SER A 124 4.65 -13.39 1.95
C SER A 124 4.11 -12.79 0.65
N HIS A 125 4.91 -12.00 -0.07
CA HIS A 125 4.51 -11.30 -1.30
C HIS A 125 5.22 -11.83 -2.55
N ARG A 126 5.89 -13.00 -2.47
CA ARG A 126 6.61 -13.57 -3.60
C ARG A 126 5.74 -13.82 -4.83
N GLY A 127 4.47 -14.18 -4.65
CA GLY A 127 3.53 -14.29 -5.77
C GLY A 127 3.39 -12.98 -6.57
N ILE A 128 3.30 -11.84 -5.88
CA ILE A 128 3.20 -10.51 -6.52
C ILE A 128 4.54 -10.11 -7.14
N THR A 129 5.63 -10.25 -6.40
CA THR A 129 6.95 -9.79 -6.85
C THR A 129 7.53 -10.64 -7.98
N ASP A 130 7.22 -11.93 -8.03
CA ASP A 130 7.53 -12.81 -9.16
C ASP A 130 6.82 -12.31 -10.44
N ARG A 131 5.50 -12.09 -10.38
CA ARG A 131 4.73 -11.53 -11.52
C ARG A 131 5.27 -10.18 -11.98
N LEU A 132 5.51 -9.25 -11.04
CA LEU A 132 6.06 -7.93 -11.37
C LEU A 132 7.44 -8.04 -12.06
N SER A 133 8.30 -8.95 -11.60
CA SER A 133 9.62 -9.15 -12.19
C SER A 133 9.53 -9.60 -13.66
N HIS A 134 8.62 -10.54 -13.94
CA HIS A 134 8.33 -11.01 -15.30
C HIS A 134 7.75 -9.89 -16.18
N LEU A 135 6.69 -9.22 -15.73
CA LEU A 135 5.94 -8.25 -16.54
C LEU A 135 6.78 -7.01 -16.87
N ALA A 136 7.56 -6.53 -15.91
CA ALA A 136 8.34 -5.32 -16.09
C ALA A 136 9.76 -5.59 -16.63
N ASN A 137 10.12 -6.86 -16.88
CA ASN A 137 11.48 -7.27 -17.22
C ASN A 137 12.53 -6.65 -16.27
N ALA A 138 12.25 -6.73 -14.96
CA ALA A 138 12.96 -5.95 -13.94
C ALA A 138 13.34 -6.81 -12.73
N ALA A 139 14.48 -6.50 -12.12
CA ALA A 139 14.83 -7.02 -10.81
C ALA A 139 13.97 -6.32 -9.74
N VAL A 140 13.17 -7.08 -9.01
CA VAL A 140 12.36 -6.54 -7.91
C VAL A 140 13.14 -6.67 -6.62
N PHE A 141 13.24 -5.59 -5.86
CA PHE A 141 13.75 -5.61 -4.49
C PHE A 141 12.58 -5.47 -3.52
N ALA A 142 12.20 -6.57 -2.87
CA ALA A 142 11.20 -6.59 -1.83
C ALA A 142 11.85 -6.22 -0.50
N VAL A 143 11.56 -5.01 0.01
CA VAL A 143 12.17 -4.52 1.26
C VAL A 143 11.56 -5.19 2.48
N ASP A 144 12.40 -5.70 3.39
CA ASP A 144 12.00 -6.24 4.70
C ASP A 144 12.04 -5.12 5.76
N TYR A 145 11.11 -4.17 5.63
CA TYR A 145 11.09 -2.99 6.48
C TYR A 145 10.65 -3.33 7.92
N ARG A 146 11.17 -2.59 8.89
CA ARG A 146 10.85 -2.82 10.31
C ARG A 146 9.36 -2.60 10.60
N LEU A 147 8.75 -3.61 11.21
CA LEU A 147 7.33 -3.64 11.55
C LEU A 147 7.04 -3.19 12.98
N MET A 148 5.83 -2.67 13.16
CA MET A 148 5.22 -2.48 14.47
C MET A 148 4.70 -3.82 15.03
N PRO A 149 4.57 -3.96 16.37
CA PRO A 149 4.90 -2.97 17.40
C PRO A 149 6.35 -3.04 17.90
N GLU A 150 7.18 -3.94 17.39
CA GLU A 150 8.58 -4.08 17.81
C GLU A 150 9.41 -2.83 17.50
N ASN A 151 9.07 -2.15 16.41
CA ASN A 151 9.67 -0.90 15.98
C ASN A 151 8.61 0.21 15.88
N ARG A 152 9.05 1.45 15.69
CA ARG A 152 8.14 2.58 15.49
C ARG A 152 7.71 2.67 14.02
N TYR A 153 6.56 3.27 13.75
CA TYR A 153 6.10 3.53 12.38
C TYR A 153 7.16 4.17 11.48
N MET A 154 7.85 5.20 12.01
CA MET A 154 8.92 5.90 11.27
C MET A 154 10.15 5.05 10.98
N ASP A 155 10.36 3.94 11.66
CA ASP A 155 11.48 3.05 11.39
C ASP A 155 11.28 2.33 10.06
N GLY A 156 10.08 1.80 9.79
CA GLY A 156 9.71 1.24 8.49
C GLY A 156 9.79 2.28 7.36
N VAL A 157 9.31 3.51 7.61
CA VAL A 157 9.44 4.62 6.65
C VAL A 157 10.91 4.90 6.29
N ARG A 158 11.81 4.91 7.28
CA ARG A 158 13.24 5.12 7.06
C ARG A 158 13.88 3.97 6.27
N ASP A 159 13.45 2.74 6.53
CA ASP A 159 13.97 1.57 5.82
C ASP A 159 13.58 1.62 4.34
N CYS A 160 12.34 2.02 4.02
CA CYS A 160 11.89 2.21 2.63
C CYS A 160 12.71 3.30 1.91
N ARG A 161 12.97 4.43 2.58
CA ARG A 161 13.81 5.52 2.05
C ARG A 161 15.26 5.09 1.82
N LYS A 162 15.81 4.31 2.76
CA LYS A 162 17.16 3.73 2.66
C LYS A 162 17.24 2.76 1.48
N ALA A 163 16.26 1.87 1.34
CA ALA A 163 16.18 0.92 0.23
C ALA A 163 16.16 1.64 -1.11
N TYR A 164 15.27 2.63 -1.28
CA TYR A 164 15.21 3.42 -2.52
C TYR A 164 16.55 4.09 -2.87
N THR A 165 17.14 4.81 -1.91
CA THR A 165 18.41 5.52 -2.13
C THR A 165 19.53 4.55 -2.49
N TRP A 166 19.57 3.36 -1.86
CA TRP A 166 20.55 2.32 -2.16
C TRP A 166 20.35 1.74 -3.56
N LEU A 167 19.10 1.48 -3.95
CA LEU A 167 18.72 0.94 -5.26
C LEU A 167 19.01 1.88 -6.43
N LEU A 168 19.22 3.18 -6.20
CA LEU A 168 19.71 4.08 -7.25
C LEU A 168 21.10 3.68 -7.75
N LYS A 169 21.91 3.04 -6.90
CA LYS A 169 23.33 2.73 -7.16
C LYS A 169 23.69 1.25 -7.05
N HIS A 170 22.74 0.38 -6.72
CA HIS A 170 22.98 -1.06 -6.55
C HIS A 170 21.87 -1.88 -7.20
N GLY A 171 22.28 -2.88 -7.97
CA GLY A 171 21.42 -3.93 -8.53
C GLY A 171 21.69 -5.28 -7.86
N PRO A 172 21.03 -6.35 -8.34
CA PRO A 172 21.19 -7.69 -7.77
C PRO A 172 22.60 -8.29 -7.90
N ASP A 173 23.40 -7.77 -8.84
CA ASP A 173 24.76 -8.26 -9.11
C ASP A 173 25.86 -7.29 -8.59
N GLY A 174 25.47 -6.28 -7.80
CA GLY A 174 26.38 -5.31 -7.20
C GLY A 174 26.16 -3.86 -7.64
N PRO A 175 27.17 -2.98 -7.50
CA PRO A 175 27.05 -1.57 -7.85
C PRO A 175 26.70 -1.34 -9.33
N GLY A 176 25.78 -0.42 -9.60
CA GLY A 176 25.39 -0.02 -10.95
C GLY A 176 24.17 0.89 -10.95
N ASP A 177 24.07 1.76 -11.94
CA ASP A 177 22.97 2.71 -12.07
C ASP A 177 21.69 2.04 -12.59
N ALA A 178 20.56 2.43 -12.02
CA ALA A 178 19.24 2.07 -12.53
C ALA A 178 18.98 2.80 -13.85
N SER A 179 18.43 2.09 -14.84
CA SER A 179 17.96 2.69 -16.11
C SER A 179 16.46 2.99 -16.07
N PHE A 180 15.72 2.23 -15.26
CA PHE A 180 14.29 2.36 -15.03
C PHE A 180 13.99 1.97 -13.57
N MET A 181 13.26 2.80 -12.84
CA MET A 181 12.99 2.66 -11.41
C MET A 181 11.50 2.80 -11.14
N VAL A 182 10.88 1.78 -10.55
CA VAL A 182 9.48 1.81 -10.09
C VAL A 182 9.43 1.65 -8.58
N VAL A 183 8.53 2.36 -7.92
CA VAL A 183 8.17 2.09 -6.52
C VAL A 183 6.76 1.50 -6.50
N ALA A 184 6.62 0.30 -5.97
CA ALA A 184 5.35 -0.42 -5.93
C ALA A 184 5.04 -0.90 -4.52
N GLY A 185 3.75 -1.04 -4.18
CA GLY A 185 3.36 -1.63 -2.92
C GLY A 185 1.86 -1.73 -2.73
N ASP A 186 1.45 -2.57 -1.78
CA ASP A 186 0.04 -2.86 -1.52
C ASP A 186 -0.40 -2.41 -0.13
N SER A 187 -1.64 -1.94 0.01
CA SER A 187 -2.25 -1.58 1.30
C SER A 187 -1.41 -0.60 2.13
N ALA A 188 -0.86 -1.05 3.26
CA ALA A 188 0.10 -0.31 4.08
C ALA A 188 1.42 0.02 3.35
N GLY A 189 1.89 -0.89 2.51
CA GLY A 189 3.02 -0.68 1.61
C GLY A 189 2.68 0.25 0.43
N GLY A 190 1.43 0.25 -0.02
CA GLY A 190 0.89 1.28 -0.92
C GLY A 190 0.93 2.68 -0.30
N SER A 191 0.61 2.79 0.99
CA SER A 191 0.79 4.03 1.76
C SER A 191 2.25 4.50 1.75
N HIS A 192 3.19 3.58 2.05
CA HIS A 192 4.62 3.87 2.01
C HIS A 192 5.13 4.21 0.61
N THR A 193 4.58 3.58 -0.43
CA THR A 193 4.90 3.89 -1.84
C THR A 193 4.56 5.35 -2.15
N LEU A 194 3.31 5.76 -1.90
CA LEU A 194 2.85 7.12 -2.17
C LEU A 194 3.60 8.16 -1.32
N GLY A 195 3.83 7.88 -0.04
CA GLY A 195 4.61 8.75 0.83
C GLY A 195 6.10 8.84 0.47
N LEU A 196 6.68 7.75 -0.05
CA LEU A 196 8.07 7.71 -0.50
C LEU A 196 8.27 8.55 -1.76
N LEU A 197 7.38 8.45 -2.76
CA LEU A 197 7.43 9.24 -3.98
C LEU A 197 7.39 10.75 -3.71
N ALA A 198 6.50 11.18 -2.80
CA ALA A 198 6.46 12.56 -2.32
C ALA A 198 7.76 12.96 -1.61
N TRP A 199 8.28 12.10 -0.73
CA TRP A 199 9.55 12.38 -0.04
C TRP A 199 10.75 12.49 -1.00
N ILE A 200 10.84 11.63 -2.02
CA ILE A 200 11.88 11.66 -3.05
C ILE A 200 11.88 13.04 -3.74
N ARG A 201 10.71 13.49 -4.19
CA ARG A 201 10.50 14.82 -4.79
C ARG A 201 10.94 15.93 -3.83
N ASP A 202 10.44 15.91 -2.60
CA ASP A 202 10.68 16.97 -1.60
C ASP A 202 12.17 17.11 -1.22
N ASN A 203 12.97 16.05 -1.44
CA ASN A 203 14.40 16.03 -1.14
C ASN A 203 15.29 16.19 -2.39
N GLY A 204 14.69 16.45 -3.57
CA GLY A 204 15.44 16.66 -4.82
C GLY A 204 16.27 15.44 -5.24
N LEU A 205 15.87 14.24 -4.83
CA LEU A 205 16.52 13.01 -5.26
C LEU A 205 16.10 12.66 -6.70
N PRO A 206 16.90 11.87 -7.45
CA PRO A 206 16.44 11.30 -8.71
C PRO A 206 15.09 10.61 -8.49
N GLN A 207 14.07 11.01 -9.24
CA GLN A 207 12.71 10.52 -9.06
C GLN A 207 12.55 9.12 -9.67
N ALA A 208 11.61 8.32 -9.14
CA ALA A 208 11.19 7.09 -9.78
C ALA A 208 10.50 7.39 -11.12
N ASP A 209 10.64 6.50 -12.10
CA ASP A 209 9.95 6.61 -13.38
C ASP A 209 8.44 6.40 -13.21
N ALA A 210 8.02 5.53 -12.29
CA ALA A 210 6.62 5.27 -12.01
C ALA A 210 6.34 4.83 -10.56
N GLY A 211 5.09 4.99 -10.14
CA GLY A 211 4.53 4.42 -8.92
C GLY A 211 3.39 3.44 -9.20
N VAL A 212 3.28 2.36 -8.43
CA VAL A 212 2.14 1.43 -8.46
C VAL A 212 1.63 1.19 -7.04
N ALA A 213 0.40 1.57 -6.74
CA ALA A 213 -0.19 1.42 -5.41
C ALA A 213 -1.44 0.54 -5.47
N LEU A 214 -1.38 -0.63 -4.83
CA LEU A 214 -2.48 -1.60 -4.84
C LEU A 214 -3.31 -1.45 -3.57
N SER A 215 -4.60 -1.12 -3.70
CA SER A 215 -5.51 -0.92 -2.56
C SER A 215 -4.93 -0.04 -1.44
N PRO A 216 -4.34 1.15 -1.72
CA PRO A 216 -3.52 1.86 -0.74
C PRO A 216 -4.34 2.45 0.42
N SER A 217 -3.77 2.38 1.62
CA SER A 217 -4.26 3.20 2.75
C SER A 217 -3.65 4.59 2.66
N THR A 218 -4.47 5.63 2.48
CA THR A 218 -4.00 7.00 2.29
C THR A 218 -4.46 7.97 3.38
N ASP A 219 -5.43 7.57 4.22
CA ASP A 219 -5.99 8.38 5.31
C ASP A 219 -6.23 7.59 6.61
N LEU A 220 -5.29 7.68 7.55
CA LEU A 220 -5.42 7.11 8.90
C LEU A 220 -6.39 7.88 9.81
N THR A 221 -6.98 8.98 9.35
CA THR A 221 -8.06 9.64 10.10
C THR A 221 -9.40 8.94 9.92
N LEU A 222 -9.50 7.98 8.99
CA LEU A 222 -10.70 7.18 8.70
C LEU A 222 -11.94 8.05 8.41
N THR A 223 -11.73 9.14 7.66
CA THR A 223 -12.79 10.09 7.31
C THR A 223 -13.41 9.83 5.94
N ALA A 224 -12.91 8.84 5.19
CA ALA A 224 -13.44 8.51 3.88
C ALA A 224 -14.74 7.68 4.01
N PRO A 225 -15.79 7.95 3.20
CA PRO A 225 -17.08 7.27 3.35
C PRO A 225 -16.99 5.74 3.30
N SER A 226 -16.24 5.19 2.34
CA SER A 226 -16.01 3.74 2.19
C SER A 226 -15.41 3.08 3.43
N ASN A 227 -14.69 3.81 4.29
CA ASN A 227 -14.18 3.26 5.55
C ASN A 227 -15.32 2.78 6.49
N ARG A 228 -16.55 3.25 6.28
CA ARG A 228 -17.75 2.77 6.99
C ARG A 228 -18.71 2.02 6.08
N ASP A 229 -18.98 2.56 4.90
CA ASP A 229 -20.04 2.05 4.03
C ASP A 229 -19.70 0.66 3.48
N ASN A 230 -18.41 0.39 3.24
CA ASN A 230 -17.93 -0.87 2.70
C ASN A 230 -17.50 -1.89 3.76
N ILE A 231 -17.79 -1.66 5.06
CA ILE A 231 -17.47 -2.64 6.12
C ILE A 231 -18.13 -4.00 5.85
N SER A 232 -19.33 -4.00 5.27
CA SER A 232 -20.09 -5.23 5.02
C SER A 232 -19.68 -5.96 3.74
N THR A 233 -19.06 -5.26 2.80
CA THR A 233 -18.64 -5.78 1.49
C THR A 233 -17.17 -6.19 1.48
N ASP A 234 -16.35 -5.67 2.40
CA ASP A 234 -14.93 -6.01 2.51
C ASP A 234 -14.72 -7.25 3.40
N PRO A 235 -14.44 -8.44 2.83
CA PRO A 235 -14.31 -9.68 3.60
C PRO A 235 -13.02 -9.75 4.41
N LEU A 236 -12.00 -8.96 4.07
CA LEU A 236 -10.68 -9.03 4.69
C LEU A 236 -10.55 -8.00 5.83
N LEU A 237 -10.88 -6.74 5.56
CA LEU A 237 -10.76 -5.66 6.54
C LEU A 237 -12.04 -5.48 7.36
N GLY A 238 -13.21 -5.70 6.76
CA GLY A 238 -14.52 -5.51 7.39
C GLY A 238 -14.65 -6.18 8.76
N PRO A 239 -14.31 -7.48 8.94
CA PRO A 239 -14.40 -8.15 10.23
C PRO A 239 -13.55 -7.53 11.35
N ALA A 240 -12.39 -6.95 11.00
CA ALA A 240 -11.52 -6.29 11.98
C ALA A 240 -12.02 -4.86 12.30
N PHE A 241 -12.53 -4.15 11.31
CA PHE A 241 -12.96 -2.76 11.43
C PHE A 241 -14.42 -2.58 11.89
N GLY A 242 -15.27 -3.60 11.76
CA GLY A 242 -16.67 -3.53 12.18
C GLY A 242 -16.85 -3.25 13.68
N GLY A 243 -15.89 -3.65 14.52
CA GLY A 243 -15.86 -3.25 15.92
C GLY A 243 -15.35 -1.81 16.12
N LEU A 244 -14.43 -1.36 15.27
CA LEU A 244 -13.80 -0.05 15.33
C LEU A 244 -14.74 1.08 14.87
N SER A 245 -15.67 0.78 13.95
CA SER A 245 -16.63 1.75 13.40
C SER A 245 -17.57 2.37 14.45
N ARG A 246 -17.77 1.69 15.58
CA ARG A 246 -18.56 2.18 16.73
C ARG A 246 -17.78 3.15 17.63
N ILE A 247 -16.47 3.26 17.46
CA ILE A 247 -15.61 4.15 18.26
C ILE A 247 -15.59 5.54 17.60
N PRO A 248 -15.77 6.63 18.37
CA PRO A 248 -15.64 7.99 17.83
C PRO A 248 -14.26 8.24 17.23
N LEU A 249 -14.21 8.90 16.05
CA LEU A 249 -12.96 9.18 15.34
C LEU A 249 -11.88 9.86 16.20
N PRO A 250 -12.18 10.87 17.05
CA PRO A 250 -11.19 11.44 17.95
C PRO A 250 -10.46 10.42 18.83
N VAL A 251 -11.19 9.42 19.34
CA VAL A 251 -10.61 8.36 20.17
C VAL A 251 -9.68 7.47 19.34
N ILE A 252 -10.08 7.14 18.11
CA ILE A 252 -9.23 6.43 17.16
C ILE A 252 -7.96 7.24 16.87
N TRP A 253 -8.07 8.56 16.64
CA TRP A 253 -6.91 9.40 16.34
C TRP A 253 -5.89 9.43 17.48
N TRP A 254 -6.35 9.55 18.72
CA TRP A 254 -5.49 9.45 19.90
C TRP A 254 -4.86 8.06 20.05
N ALA A 255 -5.61 6.99 19.78
CA ALA A 255 -5.07 5.63 19.81
C ALA A 255 -4.01 5.42 18.71
N THR A 256 -4.25 5.90 17.50
CA THR A 256 -3.29 5.86 16.38
C THR A 256 -2.03 6.65 16.74
N LEU A 257 -2.17 7.86 17.28
CA LEU A 257 -1.01 8.64 17.73
C LEU A 257 -0.21 7.91 18.82
N ALA A 258 -0.87 7.28 19.79
CA ALA A 258 -0.21 6.55 20.85
C ALA A 258 0.55 5.31 20.32
N ALA A 259 -0.04 4.59 19.37
CA ALA A 259 0.53 3.39 18.78
C ALA A 259 1.65 3.70 17.77
N PHE A 260 1.40 4.61 16.82
CA PHE A 260 2.31 4.90 15.72
C PHE A 260 3.39 5.91 16.12
N ARG A 261 3.13 6.71 17.18
CA ARG A 261 3.94 7.88 17.58
C ARG A 261 4.07 8.92 16.46
N VAL A 262 3.10 8.93 15.55
CA VAL A 262 2.93 9.88 14.45
C VAL A 262 1.45 10.24 14.40
N SER A 263 1.16 11.52 14.15
CA SER A 263 -0.23 11.97 13.99
C SER A 263 -0.87 11.27 12.79
N PRO A 264 -2.10 10.73 12.90
CA PRO A 264 -2.84 10.20 11.76
C PRO A 264 -3.14 11.28 10.71
N ALA A 265 -3.08 12.57 11.06
CA ALA A 265 -3.25 13.67 10.11
C ALA A 265 -1.94 14.10 9.44
N SER A 266 -0.79 13.55 9.85
CA SER A 266 0.50 13.85 9.21
C SER A 266 0.55 13.26 7.80
N ALA A 267 1.07 14.02 6.84
CA ALA A 267 1.31 13.55 5.46
C ALA A 267 2.18 12.27 5.39
N VAL A 268 3.04 12.05 6.39
CA VAL A 268 3.87 10.83 6.45
C VAL A 268 3.04 9.58 6.78
N ALA A 269 1.96 9.73 7.53
CA ALA A 269 1.07 8.63 7.91
C ALA A 269 -0.17 8.54 6.99
N SER A 270 -0.60 9.68 6.44
CA SER A 270 -1.73 9.83 5.55
C SER A 270 -1.31 10.60 4.29
N PRO A 271 -0.73 9.91 3.30
CA PRO A 271 -0.18 10.53 2.09
C PRO A 271 -1.13 11.48 1.35
N VAL A 272 -2.46 11.28 1.43
CA VAL A 272 -3.45 12.18 0.81
C VAL A 272 -3.36 13.62 1.35
N ARG A 273 -2.82 13.80 2.56
CA ARG A 273 -2.69 15.10 3.23
C ARG A 273 -1.35 15.81 2.93
N GLY A 274 -0.50 15.21 2.09
CA GLY A 274 0.76 15.81 1.64
C GLY A 274 0.60 16.72 0.43
N ASP A 275 1.70 17.34 0.01
CA ASP A 275 1.82 17.97 -1.31
C ASP A 275 1.91 16.87 -2.38
N LEU A 276 1.02 16.88 -3.37
CA LEU A 276 0.92 15.88 -4.43
C LEU A 276 1.28 16.43 -5.82
N ARG A 277 1.84 17.66 -5.89
CA ARG A 277 2.34 18.24 -7.15
C ARG A 277 3.62 17.56 -7.60
N ASN A 278 3.89 17.53 -8.92
CA ASN A 278 5.16 17.07 -9.49
C ASN A 278 5.60 15.65 -9.06
N LEU A 279 4.65 14.78 -8.74
CA LEU A 279 4.87 13.33 -8.61
C LEU A 279 5.03 12.68 -10.00
N PRO A 280 5.71 11.51 -10.10
CA PRO A 280 5.78 10.76 -11.35
C PRO A 280 4.40 10.18 -11.73
N PRO A 281 4.27 9.54 -12.92
CA PRO A 281 3.14 8.68 -13.23
C PRO A 281 2.85 7.68 -12.11
N ILE A 282 1.62 7.61 -11.63
CA ILE A 282 1.19 6.66 -10.60
C ILE A 282 -0.06 5.92 -11.07
N LEU A 283 -0.03 4.60 -11.01
CA LEU A 283 -1.20 3.75 -11.15
C LEU A 283 -1.70 3.33 -9.76
N ILE A 284 -2.99 3.50 -9.53
CA ILE A 284 -3.68 3.03 -8.32
C ILE A 284 -4.73 2.00 -8.73
N HIS A 285 -4.68 0.84 -8.09
CA HIS A 285 -5.74 -0.16 -8.17
C HIS A 285 -6.57 -0.12 -6.89
N ALA A 286 -7.87 -0.24 -7.03
CA ALA A 286 -8.79 -0.44 -5.91
C ALA A 286 -10.00 -1.26 -6.37
N SER A 287 -10.73 -1.82 -5.43
CA SER A 287 -12.01 -2.46 -5.68
C SER A 287 -13.15 -1.68 -5.04
N ASP A 288 -14.30 -1.69 -5.71
CA ASP A 288 -15.51 -1.04 -5.23
C ASP A 288 -16.08 -1.67 -3.95
N SER A 289 -15.66 -2.90 -3.62
CA SER A 289 -16.04 -3.61 -2.41
C SER A 289 -15.19 -3.26 -1.18
N GLU A 290 -14.06 -2.58 -1.38
CA GLU A 290 -13.07 -2.35 -0.33
C GLU A 290 -13.42 -1.18 0.58
N MET A 291 -13.05 -1.31 1.85
CA MET A 291 -13.07 -0.20 2.80
C MET A 291 -12.15 0.96 2.38
N LEU A 292 -11.13 0.70 1.58
CA LEU A 292 -10.13 1.68 1.13
C LEU A 292 -10.43 2.28 -0.25
N LEU A 293 -11.59 2.01 -0.85
CA LEU A 293 -11.97 2.60 -2.13
C LEU A 293 -11.83 4.13 -2.15
N ASP A 294 -12.42 4.82 -1.17
CA ASP A 294 -12.38 6.28 -1.13
C ASP A 294 -11.02 6.83 -0.66
N ASN A 295 -10.14 5.98 -0.12
CA ASN A 295 -8.74 6.37 0.08
C ASN A 295 -8.03 6.52 -1.27
N ALA A 296 -8.24 5.57 -2.19
CA ALA A 296 -7.72 5.62 -3.55
C ALA A 296 -8.35 6.76 -4.37
N ARG A 297 -9.68 6.93 -4.31
CA ARG A 297 -10.39 8.02 -5.02
C ARG A 297 -9.93 9.40 -4.57
N ARG A 298 -9.91 9.67 -3.25
CA ARG A 298 -9.47 10.98 -2.72
C ARG A 298 -8.03 11.29 -3.08
N TYR A 299 -7.13 10.31 -2.99
CA TYR A 299 -5.72 10.52 -3.38
C TYR A 299 -5.60 10.86 -4.86
N THR A 300 -6.29 10.11 -5.71
CA THR A 300 -6.29 10.31 -7.17
C THR A 300 -6.86 11.68 -7.53
N ALA A 301 -8.05 12.01 -7.05
CA ALA A 301 -8.70 13.30 -7.30
C ALA A 301 -7.81 14.48 -6.90
N LYS A 302 -7.20 14.41 -5.70
CA LYS A 302 -6.30 15.47 -5.23
C LYS A 302 -5.03 15.57 -6.06
N ALA A 303 -4.37 14.45 -6.36
CA ALA A 303 -3.14 14.45 -7.16
C ALA A 303 -3.38 14.98 -8.58
N GLN A 304 -4.50 14.61 -9.21
CA GLN A 304 -4.91 15.13 -10.51
C GLN A 304 -5.22 16.63 -10.46
N ALA A 305 -5.95 17.10 -9.44
CA ALA A 305 -6.22 18.53 -9.24
C ALA A 305 -4.93 19.34 -9.01
N GLU A 306 -3.90 18.72 -8.45
CA GLU A 306 -2.56 19.28 -8.25
C GLU A 306 -1.61 19.08 -9.45
N GLY A 307 -2.10 18.48 -10.54
CA GLY A 307 -1.38 18.36 -11.81
C GLY A 307 -0.46 17.15 -11.95
N SER A 308 -0.55 16.18 -11.04
CA SER A 308 0.22 14.93 -11.15
C SER A 308 -0.50 13.86 -11.96
N PRO A 309 0.22 13.09 -12.80
CA PRO A 309 -0.36 12.06 -13.68
C PRO A 309 -0.69 10.79 -12.90
N VAL A 310 -1.82 10.81 -12.19
CA VAL A 310 -2.31 9.66 -11.42
C VAL A 310 -3.53 9.05 -12.11
N GLU A 311 -3.51 7.75 -12.31
CA GLU A 311 -4.60 6.95 -12.86
C GLU A 311 -5.17 6.04 -11.77
N LEU A 312 -6.50 5.97 -11.65
CA LEU A 312 -7.20 5.04 -10.78
C LEU A 312 -7.99 4.06 -11.64
N HIS A 313 -7.65 2.79 -11.53
CA HIS A 313 -8.41 1.70 -12.13
C HIS A 313 -9.16 0.95 -11.03
N THR A 314 -10.50 0.94 -11.12
CA THR A 314 -11.37 0.33 -10.11
C THR A 314 -11.94 -1.00 -10.60
N TRP A 315 -11.76 -2.08 -9.84
CA TRP A 315 -12.30 -3.40 -10.15
C TRP A 315 -13.65 -3.63 -9.45
N PRO A 316 -14.63 -4.26 -10.12
CA PRO A 316 -15.90 -4.62 -9.51
C PRO A 316 -15.75 -5.86 -8.62
N GLY A 317 -16.18 -5.77 -7.36
CA GLY A 317 -16.42 -6.93 -6.50
C GLY A 317 -15.18 -7.66 -5.97
N MET A 318 -13.96 -7.17 -6.22
CA MET A 318 -12.72 -7.84 -5.81
C MET A 318 -12.43 -7.65 -4.32
N VAL A 319 -11.74 -8.63 -3.73
CA VAL A 319 -11.24 -8.54 -2.34
C VAL A 319 -10.05 -7.59 -2.22
N HIS A 320 -9.82 -7.05 -1.02
CA HIS A 320 -8.66 -6.20 -0.70
C HIS A 320 -7.33 -6.87 -1.12
N VAL A 321 -6.56 -6.22 -2.00
CA VAL A 321 -5.32 -6.74 -2.61
C VAL A 321 -5.54 -8.11 -3.27
N TRP A 322 -6.50 -8.19 -4.19
CA TRP A 322 -6.79 -9.43 -4.92
C TRP A 322 -5.59 -9.96 -5.72
N HIS A 323 -4.63 -9.08 -6.05
CA HIS A 323 -3.35 -9.42 -6.68
C HIS A 323 -2.58 -10.53 -5.97
N ILE A 324 -2.78 -10.74 -4.66
CA ILE A 324 -2.06 -11.79 -3.92
C ILE A 324 -2.53 -13.21 -4.31
N PHE A 325 -3.69 -13.34 -4.94
CA PHE A 325 -4.28 -14.61 -5.38
C PHE A 325 -3.83 -15.01 -6.79
N VAL A 326 -2.57 -14.71 -7.14
CA VAL A 326 -1.96 -15.15 -8.41
C VAL A 326 -2.15 -16.64 -8.64
N SER A 327 -2.35 -17.03 -9.90
CA SER A 327 -2.58 -18.41 -10.33
C SER A 327 -3.89 -19.04 -9.84
N LEU A 328 -4.66 -18.36 -8.97
CA LEU A 328 -5.99 -18.78 -8.53
C LEU A 328 -7.08 -17.90 -9.13
N LEU A 329 -6.87 -16.58 -9.17
CA LEU A 329 -7.88 -15.61 -9.56
C LEU A 329 -7.51 -14.97 -10.91
N PRO A 330 -8.29 -15.16 -11.98
CA PRO A 330 -8.05 -14.54 -13.29
C PRO A 330 -7.92 -13.01 -13.22
N GLU A 331 -8.72 -12.35 -12.39
CA GLU A 331 -8.67 -10.89 -12.22
C GLU A 331 -7.37 -10.38 -11.58
N ALA A 332 -6.62 -11.27 -10.91
CA ALA A 332 -5.26 -10.93 -10.48
C ALA A 332 -4.33 -10.85 -11.70
N ASP A 333 -4.43 -11.79 -12.64
CA ASP A 333 -3.66 -11.78 -13.88
C ASP A 333 -4.04 -10.56 -14.75
N ASP A 334 -5.34 -10.26 -14.91
CA ASP A 334 -5.81 -9.06 -15.62
C ASP A 334 -5.26 -7.77 -14.99
N ALA A 335 -5.21 -7.71 -13.65
CA ALA A 335 -4.65 -6.56 -12.96
C ALA A 335 -3.13 -6.43 -13.16
N PHE A 336 -2.43 -7.55 -13.32
CA PHE A 336 -1.00 -7.55 -13.64
C PHE A 336 -0.71 -7.15 -15.09
N GLU A 337 -1.54 -7.58 -16.04
CA GLU A 337 -1.48 -7.12 -17.43
C GLU A 337 -1.69 -5.61 -17.51
N ASP A 338 -2.68 -5.08 -16.79
CA ASP A 338 -2.96 -3.65 -16.71
C ASP A 338 -1.78 -2.83 -16.15
N ILE A 339 -1.11 -3.35 -15.11
CA ILE A 339 0.15 -2.76 -14.61
C ILE A 339 1.22 -2.75 -15.71
N GLY A 340 1.35 -3.85 -16.47
CA GLY A 340 2.28 -3.95 -17.59
C GLY A 340 2.00 -2.90 -18.67
N GLU A 341 0.74 -2.73 -19.06
CA GLU A 341 0.33 -1.71 -20.03
C GLU A 341 0.67 -0.28 -19.55
N PHE A 342 0.41 0.01 -18.27
CA PHE A 342 0.76 1.29 -17.67
C PHE A 342 2.27 1.55 -17.73
N LEU A 343 3.11 0.56 -17.33
CA LEU A 343 4.56 0.72 -17.37
C LEU A 343 5.09 0.92 -18.80
N GLN A 344 4.51 0.22 -19.78
CA GLN A 344 4.84 0.43 -21.19
C GLN A 344 4.50 1.84 -21.67
N LYS A 345 3.34 2.39 -21.27
CA LYS A 345 2.96 3.79 -21.58
C LYS A 345 3.95 4.79 -20.97
N VAL A 346 4.36 4.58 -19.72
CA VAL A 346 5.36 5.43 -19.06
C VAL A 346 6.69 5.41 -19.81
N GLU A 347 7.16 4.22 -20.19
CA GLU A 347 8.40 4.08 -20.98
C GLU A 347 8.33 4.74 -22.34
N ALA A 348 7.23 4.54 -23.08
CA ALA A 348 7.03 5.19 -24.38
C ALA A 348 6.97 6.73 -24.26
N GLY A 349 6.53 7.25 -23.12
CA GLY A 349 6.52 8.68 -22.81
C GLY A 349 7.89 9.28 -22.47
N ARG A 350 8.93 8.45 -22.18
CA ARG A 350 10.28 8.95 -21.93
C ARG A 350 10.90 9.46 -23.23
N SER A 351 11.14 10.77 -23.31
CA SER A 351 11.90 11.33 -24.43
C SER A 351 13.34 10.76 -24.43
N PRO A 352 13.94 10.43 -25.60
CA PRO A 352 15.30 9.87 -25.69
C PRO A 352 16.45 10.74 -25.13
N ALA A 353 16.15 11.92 -24.58
CA ALA A 353 17.11 12.93 -24.18
C ALA A 353 17.53 12.89 -22.69
N GLN A 354 17.01 11.96 -21.89
CA GLN A 354 17.36 11.84 -20.46
C GLN A 354 18.38 10.74 -20.14
N THR A 355 18.98 10.12 -21.15
CA THR A 355 19.98 9.04 -21.00
C THR A 355 21.41 9.44 -21.40
N ALA A 356 21.75 10.73 -21.28
CA ALA A 356 23.11 11.22 -21.54
C ALA A 356 23.87 11.49 -20.22
#